data_AF-A0A9Q0M0I1-F1
#
_entry.id   AF-A0A9Q0M0I1-F1
#
_cell.length_a   1.000
_cell.length_b   1.000
_cell.length_c   1.000
_cell.angle_alpha   90.00
_cell.angle_beta   90.00
_cell.angle_gamma   90.00
#
_symmetry.space_group_name_H-M   'P 1'
#
loop_
_entity.id
_entity.type
_entity.pdbx_description
1 polymer ?
#
loop_
_entity_poly.entity_id
_entity_poly.type
_entity_poly.pdbx_seq_one_letter_code
_entity_poly.pdbx_strand_id
1 'polypeptide(L)'
;MAIYANNTNTIVASHLNQTSKERLTYFEKIKLEIFSFAVSEVYAIAFFITYMRVQLSITSGKMYNDSQKGNSTENSTQFNKDSNSSYSLFLHLLENFHQFGVENIVTHVRKVVEQCFNNIPVTEKVTLKGIVNLLEQVQNQMSSSLGSLIEENASIVFSTNKEHLTDEELNSNSRTFQEMRNCSKMIDEILDIVKISDFNKVIGNCTNIGFSNLYDFMSECFLKFEMDDDHQSSGEQAFMNDRQFINPNKIMIPLVKLLPEIWRQLNSYESRYDQINQRKFDFNDNKKNRNSLLVQYLLCSDSLTCFSANLYEAFCNEHEISNGQ
;
A
#
# COMPACT_ATOMS: atom_id res chain seq x y z
N MET A 1 0.51 -8.76 -4.69
CA MET A 1 0.27 -9.30 -3.32
C MET A 1 -0.14 -10.77 -3.31
N ALA A 2 -1.12 -11.22 -4.10
CA ALA A 2 -1.54 -12.64 -4.12
C ALA A 2 -0.43 -13.64 -4.54
N ILE A 3 0.49 -13.24 -5.43
CA ILE A 3 1.62 -14.09 -5.85
C ILE A 3 2.63 -14.28 -4.70
N TYR A 4 2.90 -13.22 -3.93
CA TYR A 4 3.75 -13.32 -2.73
C TYR A 4 3.06 -14.09 -1.61
N ALA A 5 1.76 -13.86 -1.38
CA ALA A 5 0.96 -14.66 -0.44
C ALA A 5 0.95 -16.15 -0.81
N ASN A 6 0.89 -16.50 -2.09
CA ASN A 6 1.01 -17.89 -2.57
C ASN A 6 2.39 -18.50 -2.32
N ASN A 7 3.47 -17.74 -2.49
CA ASN A 7 4.81 -18.21 -2.13
C ASN A 7 4.93 -18.43 -0.61
N THR A 8 4.38 -17.54 0.22
CA THR A 8 4.41 -17.73 1.67
C THR A 8 3.49 -18.88 2.13
N ASN A 9 2.33 -19.08 1.49
CA ASN A 9 1.42 -20.19 1.77
C ASN A 9 2.00 -21.56 1.35
N THR A 10 2.69 -21.64 0.21
CA THR A 10 3.40 -22.87 -0.21
C THR A 10 4.61 -23.18 0.66
N ILE A 11 5.29 -22.14 1.17
CA ILE A 11 6.35 -22.29 2.16
C ILE A 11 5.73 -22.85 3.46
N VAL A 12 4.75 -22.17 4.08
CA VAL A 12 4.10 -22.58 5.34
C VAL A 12 3.52 -24.01 5.29
N ALA A 13 2.96 -24.43 4.16
CA ALA A 13 2.33 -25.74 4.01
C ALA A 13 3.30 -26.91 3.78
N SER A 14 4.55 -26.68 3.34
CA SER A 14 5.32 -27.76 2.72
C SER A 14 6.08 -28.70 3.67
N HIS A 15 6.50 -28.33 4.89
CA HIS A 15 7.40 -29.22 5.65
C HIS A 15 7.21 -29.25 7.17
N LEU A 16 6.18 -29.98 7.62
CA LEU A 16 6.03 -30.51 8.99
C LEU A 16 7.02 -31.67 9.33
N ASN A 17 7.91 -32.07 8.41
CA ASN A 17 8.71 -33.31 8.50
C ASN A 17 10.25 -33.13 8.44
N GLN A 18 10.82 -31.97 8.79
CA GLN A 18 12.28 -31.72 8.73
C GLN A 18 12.95 -31.44 10.09
N THR A 19 14.27 -31.64 10.12
CA THR A 19 15.16 -31.71 11.29
C THR A 19 15.16 -30.40 12.11
N SER A 20 15.38 -30.47 13.45
CA SER A 20 15.24 -29.31 14.35
C SER A 20 16.09 -28.08 13.98
N LYS A 21 17.25 -28.29 13.35
CA LYS A 21 18.15 -27.23 12.89
C LYS A 21 17.69 -26.56 11.58
N GLU A 22 17.04 -27.32 10.69
CA GLU A 22 16.45 -26.80 9.45
C GLU A 22 15.19 -25.99 9.74
N ARG A 23 14.41 -26.41 10.74
CA ARG A 23 13.23 -25.67 11.23
C ARG A 23 13.59 -24.28 11.75
N LEU A 24 14.72 -24.12 12.45
CA LEU A 24 15.16 -22.82 12.95
C LEU A 24 15.52 -21.86 11.81
N THR A 25 16.37 -22.28 10.88
CA THR A 25 16.71 -21.49 9.68
C THR A 25 15.47 -21.14 8.86
N TYR A 26 14.47 -22.01 8.86
CA TYR A 26 13.19 -21.79 8.20
C TYR A 26 12.32 -20.76 8.91
N PHE A 27 12.20 -20.81 10.24
CA PHE A 27 11.50 -19.80 11.02
C PHE A 27 12.15 -18.42 10.89
N GLU A 28 13.47 -18.36 10.75
CA GLU A 28 14.20 -17.12 10.43
C GLU A 28 13.77 -16.55 9.07
N LYS A 29 13.66 -17.39 8.04
CA LYS A 29 13.17 -16.98 6.71
C LYS A 29 11.71 -16.52 6.76
N ILE A 30 10.83 -17.28 7.43
CA ILE A 30 9.41 -16.92 7.59
C ILE A 30 9.26 -15.59 8.32
N LYS A 31 10.03 -15.37 9.39
CA LYS A 31 10.04 -14.10 10.13
C LYS A 31 10.25 -12.93 9.17
N LEU A 32 11.29 -13.01 8.35
CA LEU A 32 11.62 -11.98 7.37
C LEU A 32 10.50 -11.78 6.35
N GLU A 33 9.91 -12.85 5.82
CA GLU A 33 8.80 -12.77 4.86
C GLU A 33 7.55 -12.12 5.46
N ILE A 34 7.15 -12.52 6.67
CA ILE A 34 5.95 -11.99 7.33
C ILE A 34 6.08 -10.49 7.61
N PHE A 35 7.21 -10.07 8.18
CA PHE A 35 7.43 -8.64 8.47
C PHE A 35 7.62 -7.83 7.19
N SER A 36 8.32 -8.38 6.19
CA SER A 36 8.44 -7.73 4.88
C SER A 36 7.08 -7.56 4.22
N PHE A 37 6.22 -8.58 4.28
CA PHE A 37 4.85 -8.51 3.76
C PHE A 37 4.03 -7.42 4.46
N ALA A 38 4.00 -7.43 5.80
CA ALA A 38 3.22 -6.47 6.58
C ALA A 38 3.65 -5.01 6.35
N VAL A 39 4.96 -4.77 6.24
CA VAL A 39 5.49 -3.43 5.97
C VAL A 39 5.25 -3.03 4.50
N SER A 40 5.49 -3.94 3.56
CA SER A 40 5.28 -3.69 2.13
C SER A 40 3.84 -3.34 1.82
N GLU A 41 2.90 -3.95 2.53
CA GLU A 41 1.48 -3.68 2.39
C GLU A 41 1.12 -2.24 2.77
N VAL A 42 1.68 -1.72 3.86
CA VAL A 42 1.49 -0.32 4.28
C VAL A 42 1.99 0.64 3.18
N TYR A 43 3.21 0.41 2.67
CA TYR A 43 3.78 1.23 1.60
C TYR A 43 2.99 1.10 0.30
N ALA A 44 2.62 -0.12 -0.11
CA ALA A 44 1.87 -0.35 -1.34
C ALA A 44 0.51 0.36 -1.32
N ILE A 45 -0.22 0.30 -0.21
CA ILE A 45 -1.50 0.99 -0.07
C ILE A 45 -1.30 2.52 -0.09
N ALA A 46 -0.30 3.04 0.64
CA ALA A 46 -0.02 4.48 0.68
C ALA A 46 0.36 5.03 -0.71
N PHE A 47 1.25 4.34 -1.44
CA PHE A 47 1.64 4.71 -2.80
C PHE A 47 0.45 4.64 -3.76
N PHE A 48 -0.30 3.54 -3.74
CA PHE A 48 -1.44 3.35 -4.63
C PHE A 48 -2.48 4.45 -4.48
N ILE A 49 -2.90 4.74 -3.24
CA ILE A 49 -3.91 5.77 -2.96
C ILE A 49 -3.41 7.15 -3.37
N THR A 50 -2.14 7.46 -3.11
CA THR A 50 -1.56 8.75 -3.47
C THR A 50 -1.46 8.92 -4.99
N TYR A 51 -0.96 7.92 -5.71
CA TYR A 51 -0.91 7.93 -7.18
C TYR A 51 -2.31 8.03 -7.81
N MET A 52 -3.28 7.28 -7.30
CA MET A 52 -4.68 7.39 -7.73
C MET A 52 -5.21 8.81 -7.59
N ARG A 53 -5.00 9.43 -6.43
CA ARG A 53 -5.47 10.79 -6.14
C ARG A 53 -4.83 11.80 -7.07
N VAL A 54 -3.52 11.69 -7.33
CA VAL A 54 -2.82 12.57 -8.27
C VAL A 54 -3.33 12.37 -9.70
N GLN A 55 -3.38 11.14 -10.20
CA GLN A 55 -3.89 10.84 -11.55
C GLN A 55 -5.31 11.37 -11.76
N LEU A 56 -6.21 11.16 -10.80
CA LEU A 56 -7.57 11.65 -10.87
C LEU A 56 -7.63 13.19 -10.81
N SER A 57 -6.79 13.84 -10.01
CA SER A 57 -6.79 15.31 -9.89
C SER A 57 -6.32 15.98 -11.19
N ILE A 58 -5.29 15.44 -11.83
CA ILE A 58 -4.79 15.92 -13.14
C ILE A 58 -5.84 15.68 -14.22
N THR A 59 -6.36 14.45 -14.29
CA THR A 59 -7.35 14.04 -15.29
C THR A 59 -8.61 14.91 -15.18
N SER A 60 -9.14 15.08 -13.97
CA SER A 60 -10.35 15.87 -13.74
C SER A 60 -10.14 17.36 -14.01
N GLY A 61 -8.99 17.94 -13.65
CA GLY A 61 -8.68 19.34 -13.98
C GLY A 61 -8.60 19.59 -15.49
N LYS A 62 -7.94 18.69 -16.23
CA LYS A 62 -7.87 18.76 -17.69
C LYS A 62 -9.23 18.54 -18.37
N MET A 63 -10.00 17.56 -17.89
CA MET A 63 -11.38 17.35 -18.36
C MET A 63 -12.27 18.57 -18.11
N TYR A 64 -12.11 19.25 -16.97
CA TYR A 64 -12.83 20.48 -16.68
C TYR A 64 -12.49 21.58 -17.69
N ASN A 65 -11.21 21.80 -17.98
CA ASN A 65 -10.77 22.77 -18.98
C ASN A 65 -11.29 22.47 -20.40
N ASP A 66 -11.25 21.19 -20.79
CA ASP A 66 -11.80 20.75 -22.08
C ASP A 66 -13.31 21.01 -22.17
N SER A 67 -14.04 20.80 -21.07
CA SER A 67 -15.48 21.11 -21.00
C SER A 67 -15.77 22.60 -21.14
N GLN A 68 -14.93 23.48 -20.58
CA GLN A 68 -15.11 24.94 -20.73
C GLN A 68 -14.85 25.42 -22.17
N LYS A 69 -13.85 24.85 -22.84
CA LYS A 69 -13.57 25.13 -24.27
C LYS A 69 -14.66 24.62 -25.20
N GLY A 70 -15.24 23.45 -24.88
CA GLY A 70 -16.35 22.85 -25.62
C GLY A 70 -17.63 23.69 -25.60
N ASN A 71 -17.82 24.52 -24.58
CA ASN A 71 -18.93 25.48 -24.49
C ASN A 71 -18.70 26.76 -25.32
N SER A 72 -17.46 27.02 -25.75
CA SER A 72 -17.07 28.26 -26.44
C SER A 72 -16.98 28.13 -27.97
N THR A 73 -17.05 26.91 -28.52
CA THR A 73 -16.82 26.66 -29.95
C THR A 73 -17.83 25.64 -30.48
N GLU A 74 -18.54 25.96 -31.57
CA GLU A 74 -19.65 25.16 -32.16
C GLU A 74 -19.27 23.75 -32.69
N ASN A 75 -18.05 23.25 -32.45
CA ASN A 75 -17.54 21.94 -32.89
C ASN A 75 -17.40 20.92 -31.74
N SER A 76 -18.39 20.86 -30.84
CA SER A 76 -18.31 20.22 -29.52
C SER A 76 -18.40 18.67 -29.48
N THR A 77 -18.74 18.01 -30.58
CA THR A 77 -19.01 16.55 -30.60
C THR A 77 -17.82 15.68 -31.01
N GLN A 78 -16.85 16.21 -31.76
CA GLN A 78 -15.68 15.45 -32.21
C GLN A 78 -14.55 15.47 -31.16
N PHE A 79 -14.22 16.64 -30.62
CA PHE A 79 -13.16 16.83 -29.61
C PHE A 79 -13.42 16.04 -28.31
N ASN A 80 -14.67 15.92 -27.88
CA ASN A 80 -15.03 15.19 -26.65
C ASN A 80 -14.77 13.68 -26.73
N LYS A 81 -14.84 13.07 -27.92
CA LYS A 81 -14.53 11.63 -28.06
C LYS A 81 -13.02 11.35 -28.07
N ASP A 82 -12.22 12.30 -28.52
CA ASP A 82 -10.76 12.14 -28.69
C ASP A 82 -10.00 12.38 -27.37
N SER A 83 -10.45 13.33 -26.54
CA SER A 83 -9.88 13.53 -25.20
C SER A 83 -10.15 12.33 -24.26
N ASN A 84 -11.32 11.70 -24.37
CA ASN A 84 -11.72 10.58 -23.51
C ASN A 84 -10.81 9.34 -23.67
N SER A 85 -10.29 9.08 -24.87
CA SER A 85 -9.34 7.99 -25.12
C SER A 85 -8.00 8.23 -24.40
N SER A 86 -7.51 9.48 -24.45
CA SER A 86 -6.25 9.89 -23.81
C SER A 86 -6.31 9.73 -22.28
N TYR A 87 -7.41 10.17 -21.67
CA TYR A 87 -7.63 10.02 -20.22
C TYR A 87 -7.72 8.56 -19.80
N SER A 88 -8.40 7.72 -20.59
CA SER A 88 -8.48 6.28 -20.32
C SER A 88 -7.12 5.61 -20.38
N LEU A 89 -6.27 5.96 -21.36
CA LEU A 89 -4.91 5.42 -21.47
C LEU A 89 -4.06 5.82 -20.27
N PHE A 90 -4.17 7.08 -19.84
CA PHE A 90 -3.43 7.59 -18.69
C PHE A 90 -3.84 6.92 -17.37
N LEU A 91 -5.14 6.72 -17.12
CA LEU A 91 -5.63 6.01 -15.94
C LEU A 91 -5.22 4.54 -15.93
N HIS A 92 -5.16 3.91 -17.11
CA HIS A 92 -4.75 2.52 -17.26
C HIS A 92 -3.28 2.28 -16.83
N LEU A 93 -2.42 3.31 -16.85
CA LEU A 93 -1.02 3.18 -16.40
C LEU A 93 -0.91 2.73 -14.93
N LEU A 94 -1.94 2.93 -14.11
CA LEU A 94 -1.90 2.42 -12.74
C LEU A 94 -1.95 0.90 -12.67
N GLU A 95 -2.33 0.20 -13.74
CA GLU A 95 -2.17 -1.25 -13.81
C GLU A 95 -0.71 -1.66 -13.66
N ASN A 96 0.24 -0.88 -14.20
CA ASN A 96 1.67 -1.11 -14.06
C ASN A 96 2.12 -1.05 -12.59
N PHE A 97 1.41 -0.29 -11.74
CA PHE A 97 1.69 -0.31 -10.30
C PHE A 97 1.46 -1.70 -9.70
N HIS A 98 0.35 -2.36 -10.05
CA HIS A 98 0.07 -3.70 -9.56
C HIS A 98 1.04 -4.75 -10.14
N GLN A 99 1.46 -4.58 -11.39
CA GLN A 99 2.35 -5.52 -12.08
C GLN A 99 3.82 -5.38 -11.64
N PHE A 100 4.37 -4.17 -11.61
CA PHE A 100 5.80 -3.92 -11.39
C PHE A 100 6.08 -3.00 -10.19
N GLY A 101 5.21 -2.02 -9.94
CA GLY A 101 5.40 -1.06 -8.84
C GLY A 101 5.43 -1.73 -7.45
N VAL A 102 4.53 -2.68 -7.20
CA VAL A 102 4.48 -3.42 -5.94
C VAL A 102 5.72 -4.30 -5.75
N GLU A 103 6.21 -4.96 -6.80
CA GLU A 103 7.40 -5.80 -6.73
C GLU A 103 8.64 -4.98 -6.34
N ASN A 104 8.78 -3.77 -6.89
CA ASN A 104 9.89 -2.89 -6.54
C ASN A 104 9.83 -2.46 -5.05
N ILE A 105 8.64 -2.10 -4.56
CA ILE A 105 8.44 -1.76 -3.13
C ILE A 105 8.81 -2.94 -2.24
N VAL A 106 8.31 -4.13 -2.56
CA VAL A 106 8.58 -5.35 -1.78
C VAL A 106 10.08 -5.66 -1.74
N THR A 107 10.78 -5.53 -2.87
CA THR A 107 12.22 -5.77 -2.95
C THR A 107 13.01 -4.81 -2.08
N HIS A 108 12.64 -3.52 -2.07
CA HIS A 108 13.27 -2.52 -1.22
C HIS A 108 12.99 -2.75 0.27
N VAL A 109 11.72 -2.96 0.63
CA VAL A 109 11.31 -3.23 2.02
C VAL A 109 12.00 -4.48 2.55
N ARG A 110 12.06 -5.55 1.75
CA ARG A 110 12.71 -6.80 2.14
C ARG A 110 14.17 -6.60 2.53
N LYS A 111 14.94 -5.84 1.73
CA LYS A 111 16.35 -5.53 2.05
C LYS A 111 16.50 -4.82 3.39
N VAL A 112 15.62 -3.85 3.67
CA VAL A 112 15.66 -3.07 4.93
C VAL A 112 15.23 -3.93 6.12
N VAL A 113 14.20 -4.77 5.95
CA VAL A 113 13.74 -5.71 6.98
C VAL A 113 14.83 -6.75 7.28
N GLU A 114 15.50 -7.29 6.26
CA GLU A 114 16.65 -8.18 6.42
C GLU A 114 17.75 -7.51 7.25
N GLN A 115 18.08 -6.24 7.01
CA GLN A 115 19.09 -5.53 7.80
C GLN A 115 18.69 -5.34 9.27
N CYS A 116 17.42 -5.07 9.56
CA CYS A 116 16.94 -4.82 10.92
C CYS A 116 16.69 -6.10 11.73
N PHE A 117 16.16 -7.15 11.10
CA PHE A 117 15.69 -8.36 11.78
C PHE A 117 16.72 -9.51 11.82
N ASN A 118 17.83 -9.43 11.08
CA ASN A 118 18.86 -10.49 11.08
C ASN A 118 19.57 -10.64 12.45
N ASN A 119 19.53 -9.61 13.29
CA ASN A 119 20.20 -9.61 14.60
C ASN A 119 19.38 -10.25 15.74
N ILE A 120 18.13 -10.65 15.49
CA ILE A 120 17.23 -11.17 16.54
C ILE A 120 16.89 -12.62 16.25
N PRO A 121 17.35 -13.58 17.07
CA PRO A 121 17.00 -14.99 16.87
C PRO A 121 15.52 -15.22 17.12
N VAL A 122 14.86 -16.06 16.32
CA VAL A 122 13.41 -16.32 16.46
C VAL A 122 13.08 -17.00 17.80
N THR A 123 14.06 -17.64 18.45
CA THR A 123 13.90 -18.26 19.76
C THR A 123 13.81 -17.26 20.92
N GLU A 124 14.09 -15.98 20.70
CA GLU A 124 14.03 -14.96 21.74
C GLU A 124 12.59 -14.62 22.11
N LYS A 125 12.38 -14.37 23.41
CA LYS A 125 11.11 -13.81 23.91
C LYS A 125 11.10 -12.33 23.60
N VAL A 126 10.16 -11.91 22.77
CA VAL A 126 10.00 -10.52 22.35
C VAL A 126 8.87 -9.86 23.13
N THR A 127 9.05 -8.58 23.44
CA THR A 127 7.99 -7.72 23.97
C THR A 127 7.38 -6.90 22.84
N LEU A 128 6.14 -6.44 23.02
CA LEU A 128 5.48 -5.54 22.06
C LEU A 128 6.36 -4.32 21.76
N LYS A 129 6.91 -3.69 22.81
CA LYS A 129 7.85 -2.57 22.69
C LYS A 129 9.09 -2.91 21.85
N GLY A 130 9.61 -4.13 21.99
CA GLY A 130 10.72 -4.62 21.17
C GLY A 130 10.38 -4.65 19.68
N ILE A 131 9.21 -5.19 19.33
CA ILE A 131 8.76 -5.26 17.92
C ILE A 131 8.44 -3.88 17.36
N VAL A 132 7.75 -3.03 18.12
CA VAL A 132 7.45 -1.66 17.70
C VAL A 132 8.73 -0.88 17.44
N ASN A 133 9.72 -0.96 18.34
CA ASN A 133 11.02 -0.31 18.13
C ASN A 133 11.74 -0.81 16.85
N LEU A 134 11.61 -2.10 16.50
CA LEU A 134 12.19 -2.63 15.26
C LEU A 134 11.47 -2.12 14.02
N LEU A 135 10.13 -2.04 14.09
CA LEU A 135 9.33 -1.47 13.01
C LEU A 135 9.60 0.03 12.84
N GLU A 136 9.81 0.78 13.93
CA GLU A 136 10.28 2.17 13.89
C GLU A 136 11.68 2.28 13.24
N GLN A 137 12.59 1.36 13.54
CA GLN A 137 13.90 1.32 12.87
C GLN A 137 13.76 1.10 11.36
N VAL A 138 12.90 0.15 10.95
CA VAL A 138 12.58 -0.09 9.53
C VAL A 138 11.97 1.18 8.90
N GLN A 139 11.02 1.82 9.58
CA GLN A 139 10.40 3.06 9.11
C GLN A 139 11.42 4.19 8.93
N ASN A 140 12.34 4.37 9.87
CA ASN A 140 13.38 5.41 9.80
C ASN A 140 14.37 5.17 8.65
N GLN A 141 14.79 3.93 8.45
CA GLN A 141 15.67 3.56 7.33
C GLN A 141 14.94 3.75 5.99
N MET A 142 13.69 3.30 5.88
CA MET A 142 12.87 3.52 4.69
C MET A 142 12.59 4.99 4.41
N SER A 143 12.33 5.81 5.45
CA SER A 143 12.08 7.25 5.31
C SER A 143 13.30 7.98 4.74
N SER A 144 14.50 7.51 5.07
CA SER A 144 15.75 8.06 4.53
C SER A 144 15.92 7.77 3.02
N SER A 145 15.40 6.63 2.55
CA SER A 145 15.40 6.23 1.13
C SER A 145 14.08 6.52 0.41
N LEU A 146 13.14 7.20 1.06
CA LEU A 146 11.77 7.31 0.54
C LEU A 146 11.70 8.14 -0.73
N GLY A 147 12.46 9.24 -0.81
CA GLY A 147 12.50 10.09 -2.01
C GLY A 147 13.00 9.33 -3.25
N SER A 148 14.10 8.60 -3.13
CA SER A 148 14.63 7.79 -4.25
C SER A 148 13.68 6.66 -4.64
N LEU A 149 13.04 6.01 -3.67
CA LEU A 149 12.06 4.96 -3.94
C LEU A 149 10.84 5.53 -4.68
N ILE A 150 10.38 6.71 -4.30
CA ILE A 150 9.25 7.39 -4.93
C ILE A 150 9.56 7.68 -6.41
N GLU A 151 10.71 8.27 -6.70
CA GLU A 151 11.12 8.60 -8.08
C GLU A 151 11.28 7.34 -8.94
N GLU A 152 11.99 6.33 -8.43
CA GLU A 152 12.20 5.06 -9.13
C GLU A 152 10.86 4.35 -9.39
N ASN A 153 9.99 4.29 -8.38
CA ASN A 153 8.70 3.63 -8.49
C ASN A 153 7.77 4.37 -9.45
N ALA A 154 7.70 5.70 -9.38
CA ALA A 154 6.91 6.50 -10.32
C ALA A 154 7.41 6.33 -11.76
N SER A 155 8.73 6.28 -11.96
CA SER A 155 9.28 5.96 -13.27
C SER A 155 8.79 4.61 -13.78
N ILE A 156 8.80 3.55 -12.95
CA ILE A 156 8.32 2.21 -13.35
C ILE A 156 6.81 2.22 -13.64
N VAL A 157 6.02 2.86 -12.79
CA VAL A 157 4.54 2.87 -12.89
C VAL A 157 4.09 3.64 -14.12
N PHE A 158 4.64 4.83 -14.33
CA PHE A 158 4.24 5.73 -15.40
C PHE A 158 5.11 5.58 -16.66
N SER A 159 5.98 4.58 -16.71
CA SER A 159 6.64 4.17 -17.94
C SER A 159 5.59 3.67 -18.93
N THR A 160 5.42 4.44 -20.00
CA THR A 160 4.86 3.93 -21.25
C THR A 160 6.01 3.41 -22.10
N ASN A 161 5.73 2.54 -23.08
CA ASN A 161 6.66 2.17 -24.16
C ASN A 161 7.05 3.41 -25.02
N LYS A 162 7.62 4.46 -24.41
CA LYS A 162 8.22 5.62 -25.08
C LYS A 162 9.38 5.18 -25.98
N GLU A 163 9.99 4.02 -25.70
CA GLU A 163 11.14 3.48 -26.43
C GLU A 163 10.82 2.97 -27.85
N HIS A 164 9.54 2.91 -28.25
CA HIS A 164 9.14 2.43 -29.57
C HIS A 164 8.52 3.49 -30.48
N LEU A 165 8.50 4.76 -30.07
CA LEU A 165 8.03 5.83 -30.93
C LEU A 165 9.19 6.70 -31.39
N THR A 166 9.38 6.76 -32.70
CA THR A 166 10.32 7.71 -33.30
C THR A 166 9.75 9.14 -33.24
N ASP A 167 10.63 10.15 -33.18
CA ASP A 167 10.25 11.57 -33.22
C ASP A 167 9.44 11.93 -34.48
N GLU A 168 9.55 11.13 -35.55
CA GLU A 168 8.79 11.26 -36.79
C GLU A 168 7.33 10.80 -36.65
N GLU A 169 7.06 9.79 -35.81
CA GLU A 169 5.71 9.26 -35.56
C GLU A 169 4.91 10.14 -34.59
N LEU A 170 5.57 10.76 -33.61
CA LEU A 170 4.96 11.76 -32.71
C LEU A 170 4.57 13.07 -33.41
N ASN A 171 5.18 13.36 -34.57
CA ASN A 171 4.86 14.51 -35.43
C ASN A 171 3.78 14.20 -36.49
N SER A 172 3.26 12.97 -36.54
CA SER A 172 2.17 12.57 -37.44
C SER A 172 0.82 13.09 -36.96
N ASN A 173 -0.01 13.60 -37.87
CA ASN A 173 -1.38 14.06 -37.59
C ASN A 173 -2.39 12.92 -37.37
N SER A 174 -1.94 11.69 -37.18
CA SER A 174 -2.84 10.57 -36.89
C SER A 174 -3.43 10.69 -35.47
N ARG A 175 -4.73 10.40 -35.36
CA ARG A 175 -5.51 10.45 -34.11
C ARG A 175 -4.84 9.69 -32.96
N THR A 176 -4.30 8.51 -33.23
CA THR A 176 -3.63 7.66 -32.24
C THR A 176 -2.37 8.32 -31.69
N PHE A 177 -1.60 9.05 -32.51
CA PHE A 177 -0.40 9.74 -32.05
C PHE A 177 -0.72 11.00 -31.24
N GLN A 178 -1.82 11.69 -31.54
CA GLN A 178 -2.29 12.82 -30.72
C GLN A 178 -2.72 12.37 -29.32
N GLU A 179 -3.43 11.25 -29.22
CA GLU A 179 -3.83 10.65 -27.93
C GLU A 179 -2.60 10.26 -27.10
N MET A 180 -1.62 9.62 -27.74
CA MET A 180 -0.38 9.21 -27.09
C MET A 180 0.49 10.40 -26.69
N ARG A 181 0.52 11.48 -27.47
CA ARG A 181 1.20 12.74 -27.12
C ARG A 181 0.56 13.41 -25.91
N ASN A 182 -0.77 13.47 -25.85
CA ASN A 182 -1.49 14.05 -24.71
C ASN A 182 -1.29 13.23 -23.43
N CYS A 183 -1.31 11.90 -23.55
CA CYS A 183 -0.97 10.99 -22.46
C CYS A 183 0.49 11.20 -22.00
N SER A 184 1.45 11.32 -22.93
CA SER A 184 2.86 11.59 -22.59
C SER A 184 3.04 12.88 -21.78
N LYS A 185 2.31 13.96 -22.13
CA LYS A 185 2.36 15.20 -21.35
C LYS A 185 1.86 15.01 -19.92
N MET A 186 0.75 14.26 -19.73
CA MET A 186 0.22 13.96 -18.39
C MET A 186 1.19 13.08 -17.58
N ILE A 187 1.92 12.17 -18.23
CA ILE A 187 2.98 11.39 -17.61
C ILE A 187 4.10 12.29 -17.12
N ASP A 188 4.59 13.20 -17.98
CA ASP A 188 5.67 14.11 -17.62
C ASP A 188 5.27 15.02 -16.44
N GLU A 189 4.04 15.52 -16.43
CA GLU A 189 3.48 16.28 -15.32
C GLU A 189 3.42 15.48 -14.00
N ILE A 190 2.98 14.21 -14.04
CA ILE A 190 3.03 13.35 -12.84
C ILE A 190 4.47 13.18 -12.36
N LEU A 191 5.39 12.87 -13.27
CA LEU A 191 6.79 12.65 -12.91
C LEU A 191 7.41 13.90 -12.29
N ASP A 192 6.97 15.09 -12.68
CA ASP A 192 7.39 16.34 -12.06
C ASP A 192 6.70 16.57 -10.70
N ILE A 193 5.40 16.28 -10.56
CA ILE A 193 4.69 16.36 -9.28
C ILE A 193 5.31 15.45 -8.23
N VAL A 194 5.72 14.24 -8.63
CA VAL A 194 6.33 13.26 -7.74
C VAL A 194 7.66 13.77 -7.15
N LYS A 195 8.39 14.63 -7.87
CA LYS A 195 9.63 15.26 -7.39
C LYS A 195 9.40 16.41 -6.41
N ILE A 196 8.18 16.94 -6.31
CA ILE A 196 7.87 18.06 -5.42
C ILE A 196 7.99 17.60 -3.97
N SER A 197 8.61 18.42 -3.11
CA SER A 197 8.80 18.09 -1.69
C SER A 197 7.49 17.78 -0.95
N ASP A 198 6.40 18.42 -1.37
CA ASP A 198 5.09 18.25 -0.75
C ASP A 198 4.49 16.87 -1.06
N PHE A 199 4.76 16.31 -2.25
CA PHE A 199 4.38 14.93 -2.56
C PHE A 199 5.07 13.95 -1.60
N ASN A 200 6.37 14.11 -1.38
CA ASN A 200 7.14 13.31 -0.42
C ASN A 200 6.61 13.44 1.01
N LYS A 201 6.24 14.66 1.44
CA LYS A 201 5.61 14.88 2.76
C LYS A 201 4.25 14.18 2.88
N VAL A 202 3.43 14.22 1.84
CA VAL A 202 2.11 13.58 1.82
C VAL A 202 2.24 12.06 1.90
N ILE A 203 3.11 11.45 1.08
CA ILE A 203 3.38 10.00 1.20
C ILE A 203 3.96 9.67 2.57
N GLY A 204 4.91 10.46 3.07
CA GLY A 204 5.45 10.29 4.42
C GLY A 204 4.33 10.25 5.47
N ASN A 205 3.39 11.22 5.43
CA ASN A 205 2.25 11.23 6.34
C ASN A 205 1.34 10.00 6.17
N CYS A 206 1.03 9.61 4.93
CA CYS A 206 0.25 8.40 4.64
C CYS A 206 0.93 7.15 5.21
N THR A 207 2.25 7.02 5.07
CA THR A 207 3.01 5.90 5.62
C THR A 207 3.00 5.93 7.15
N ASN A 208 3.12 7.09 7.80
CA ASN A 208 3.04 7.22 9.26
C ASN A 208 1.69 6.76 9.82
N ILE A 209 0.58 7.12 9.14
CA ILE A 209 -0.76 6.64 9.48
C ILE A 209 -0.81 5.11 9.35
N GLY A 210 -0.23 4.56 8.28
CA GLY A 210 -0.15 3.12 8.07
C GLY A 210 0.68 2.38 9.12
N PHE A 211 1.82 2.93 9.54
CA PHE A 211 2.62 2.38 10.64
C PHE A 211 1.89 2.45 11.98
N SER A 212 1.16 3.53 12.25
CA SER A 212 0.31 3.63 13.44
C SER A 212 -0.74 2.50 13.47
N ASN A 213 -1.39 2.23 12.34
CA ASN A 213 -2.31 1.11 12.22
C ASN A 213 -1.61 -0.26 12.37
N LEU A 214 -0.38 -0.38 11.89
CA LEU A 214 0.45 -1.59 12.07
C LEU A 214 0.83 -1.81 13.55
N TYR A 215 1.09 -0.74 14.31
CA TYR A 215 1.37 -0.83 15.76
C TYR A 215 0.14 -1.25 16.55
N ASP A 216 -1.03 -0.70 16.22
CA ASP A 216 -2.30 -1.13 16.82
C ASP A 216 -2.56 -2.61 16.53
N PHE A 217 -2.31 -3.04 15.29
CA PHE A 217 -2.40 -4.43 14.87
C PHE A 217 -1.46 -5.35 15.66
N MET A 218 -0.19 -4.95 15.84
CA MET A 218 0.75 -5.72 16.66
C MET A 218 0.26 -5.79 18.10
N SER A 219 -0.28 -4.71 18.65
CA SER A 219 -0.84 -4.68 20.01
C SER A 219 -2.01 -5.66 20.17
N GLU A 220 -2.91 -5.72 19.19
CA GLU A 220 -4.02 -6.67 19.15
C GLU A 220 -3.54 -8.13 19.07
N CYS A 221 -2.48 -8.40 18.30
CA CYS A 221 -1.87 -9.74 18.25
C CYS A 221 -1.38 -10.19 19.64
N PHE A 222 -0.67 -9.32 20.36
CA PHE A 222 -0.17 -9.64 21.70
C PHE A 222 -1.29 -9.87 22.72
N LEU A 223 -2.36 -9.07 22.65
CA LEU A 223 -3.52 -9.23 23.54
C LEU A 223 -4.25 -10.55 23.32
N LYS A 224 -4.45 -10.97 22.07
CA LYS A 224 -5.12 -12.24 21.75
C LYS A 224 -4.33 -13.46 22.23
N PHE A 225 -3.00 -13.42 22.13
CA PHE A 225 -2.17 -14.51 22.66
C PHE A 225 -2.35 -14.73 24.15
N GLU A 226 -2.48 -13.66 24.94
CA GLU A 226 -2.69 -13.80 26.39
C GLU A 226 -4.07 -14.38 26.70
N MET A 227 -5.12 -13.97 25.96
CA MET A 227 -6.48 -14.51 26.16
C MET A 227 -6.58 -15.99 25.78
N ASP A 228 -5.84 -16.46 24.77
CA ASP A 228 -5.82 -17.87 24.37
C ASP A 228 -5.05 -18.77 25.37
N ASP A 229 -4.03 -18.25 26.07
CA ASP A 229 -3.30 -18.99 27.13
C ASP A 229 -4.13 -19.08 28.44
N ASP A 230 -4.92 -18.06 28.79
CA ASP A 230 -5.81 -18.07 29.97
C ASP A 230 -6.97 -19.08 29.84
N HIS A 231 -7.46 -19.32 28.62
CA HIS A 231 -8.52 -20.29 28.36
C HIS A 231 -8.08 -21.76 28.43
N GLN A 232 -6.77 -22.05 28.46
CA GLN A 232 -6.26 -23.42 28.65
C GLN A 232 -6.00 -23.77 30.12
N SER A 233 -6.11 -22.81 31.04
CA SER A 233 -5.67 -22.98 32.42
C SER A 233 -6.71 -22.62 33.49
N SER A 234 -8.01 -22.91 33.29
CA SER A 234 -8.91 -23.21 34.41
C SER A 234 -10.31 -23.62 33.96
N GLY A 235 -10.77 -24.76 34.47
CA GLY A 235 -12.18 -25.14 34.41
C GLY A 235 -13.05 -24.13 35.16
N GLU A 236 -14.24 -23.91 34.63
CA GLU A 236 -15.48 -23.47 35.26
C GLU A 236 -15.39 -23.01 36.74
N GLN A 237 -14.73 -21.88 37.04
CA GLN A 237 -14.90 -21.20 38.35
C GLN A 237 -14.29 -19.79 38.47
N ALA A 238 -14.39 -18.94 37.43
CA ALA A 238 -13.95 -17.54 37.55
C ALA A 238 -14.88 -16.54 36.82
N PHE A 239 -16.20 -16.68 36.99
CA PHE A 239 -17.07 -15.52 36.89
C PHE A 239 -16.94 -14.74 38.20
N MET A 240 -16.38 -13.52 38.17
CA MET A 240 -16.20 -12.57 39.29
C MET A 240 -14.80 -12.48 39.95
N ASN A 241 -13.70 -12.58 39.19
CA ASN A 241 -12.43 -11.96 39.62
C ASN A 241 -11.95 -10.98 38.55
N ASP A 242 -11.44 -9.85 39.03
CA ASP A 242 -11.13 -8.62 38.31
C ASP A 242 -10.68 -8.80 36.86
N ARG A 243 -11.29 -8.02 35.95
CA ARG A 243 -10.67 -7.68 34.65
C ARG A 243 -9.41 -6.86 34.95
N GLN A 244 -8.36 -7.54 35.41
CA GLN A 244 -7.06 -6.95 35.64
C GLN A 244 -6.62 -6.30 34.33
N PHE A 245 -6.29 -5.01 34.38
CA PHE A 245 -5.76 -4.30 33.22
C PHE A 245 -4.46 -4.98 32.78
N ILE A 246 -4.52 -5.70 31.67
CA ILE A 246 -3.36 -6.37 31.09
C ILE A 246 -2.53 -5.31 30.39
N ASN A 247 -1.30 -5.06 30.87
CA ASN A 247 -0.38 -4.16 30.20
C ASN A 247 0.33 -4.91 29.05
N PRO A 248 0.07 -4.59 27.77
CA PRO A 248 0.63 -5.31 26.63
C PRO A 248 2.16 -5.25 26.56
N ASN A 249 2.76 -4.24 27.19
CA ASN A 249 4.21 -4.05 27.20
C ASN A 249 4.95 -4.98 28.19
N LYS A 250 4.24 -5.67 29.08
CA LYS A 250 4.82 -6.64 30.02
C LYS A 250 4.75 -8.08 29.50
N ILE A 251 4.01 -8.31 28.41
CA ILE A 251 3.82 -9.63 27.81
C ILE A 251 5.09 -10.02 27.05
N MET A 252 5.60 -11.22 27.31
CA MET A 252 6.81 -11.75 26.68
C MET A 252 6.49 -13.04 25.92
N ILE A 253 6.35 -12.94 24.60
CA ILE A 253 5.97 -14.06 23.73
C ILE A 253 7.20 -14.51 22.94
N PRO A 254 7.51 -15.82 22.87
CA PRO A 254 8.51 -16.32 21.93
C PRO A 254 8.10 -15.97 20.49
N LEU A 255 8.99 -15.34 19.72
CA LEU A 255 8.64 -14.86 18.38
C LEU A 255 8.14 -16.00 17.47
N VAL A 256 8.65 -17.23 17.64
CA VAL A 256 8.16 -18.43 16.91
C VAL A 256 6.65 -18.65 17.07
N LYS A 257 6.09 -18.38 18.27
CA LYS A 257 4.65 -18.53 18.53
C LYS A 257 3.84 -17.40 17.94
N LEU A 258 4.39 -16.19 17.92
CA LEU A 258 3.72 -14.98 17.44
C LEU A 258 3.58 -14.94 15.90
N LEU A 259 4.56 -15.48 15.17
CA LEU A 259 4.59 -15.44 13.69
C LEU A 259 3.35 -16.07 13.02
N PRO A 260 2.91 -17.31 13.37
CA PRO A 260 1.71 -17.89 12.80
C PRO A 260 0.44 -17.05 12.98
N GLU A 261 0.32 -16.38 14.12
CA GLU A 261 -0.86 -15.57 14.42
C GLU A 261 -0.84 -14.24 13.67
N ILE A 262 0.33 -13.59 13.59
CA ILE A 262 0.52 -12.43 12.73
C ILE A 262 0.13 -12.81 11.29
N TRP A 263 0.65 -13.93 10.78
CA TRP A 263 0.34 -14.41 9.44
C TRP A 263 -1.15 -14.72 9.24
N ARG A 264 -1.79 -15.37 10.22
CA ARG A 264 -3.21 -15.70 10.21
C ARG A 264 -4.08 -14.45 10.12
N GLN A 265 -3.76 -13.42 10.89
CA GLN A 265 -4.54 -12.19 10.89
C GLN A 265 -4.30 -11.36 9.61
N LEU A 266 -3.05 -11.31 9.12
CA LEU A 266 -2.69 -10.68 7.86
C LEU A 266 -3.44 -11.32 6.66
N ASN A 267 -3.54 -12.65 6.63
CA ASN A 267 -4.17 -13.40 5.53
C ASN A 267 -5.60 -13.84 5.81
N SER A 268 -6.27 -13.27 6.82
CA SER A 268 -7.67 -13.58 7.14
C SER A 268 -8.67 -13.29 5.99
N TYR A 269 -8.18 -12.74 4.87
CA TYR A 269 -8.85 -12.65 3.58
C TYR A 269 -9.31 -14.00 3.00
N GLU A 270 -8.66 -15.12 3.33
CA GLU A 270 -8.92 -16.41 2.66
C GLU A 270 -10.13 -17.18 3.21
N SER A 271 -10.86 -16.63 4.20
CA SER A 271 -12.08 -17.26 4.73
C SER A 271 -13.36 -16.85 3.98
N ARG A 272 -13.24 -16.23 2.79
CA ARG A 272 -14.42 -15.89 1.96
C ARG A 272 -14.90 -17.04 1.07
N TYR A 273 -14.05 -18.01 0.74
CA TYR A 273 -14.45 -19.20 -0.02
C TYR A 273 -15.06 -20.30 0.88
N ASP A 274 -14.65 -20.40 2.14
CA ASP A 274 -15.20 -21.40 3.07
C ASP A 274 -16.56 -20.99 3.67
N GLN A 275 -16.88 -19.70 3.73
CA GLN A 275 -18.17 -19.21 4.24
C GLN A 275 -19.36 -19.47 3.28
N ILE A 276 -19.12 -19.77 2.01
CA ILE A 276 -20.20 -20.08 1.06
C ILE A 276 -20.83 -21.46 1.36
N ASN A 277 -20.07 -22.37 1.97
CA ASN A 277 -20.54 -23.74 2.26
C ASN A 277 -21.07 -23.93 3.68
N GLN A 278 -20.95 -22.94 4.57
CA GLN A 278 -21.55 -22.98 5.90
C GLN A 278 -22.50 -21.79 6.08
N ARG A 279 -23.79 -22.05 5.87
CA ARG A 279 -24.88 -21.13 6.26
C ARG A 279 -24.90 -20.94 7.78
N LYS A 280 -24.02 -20.08 8.27
CA LYS A 280 -24.19 -19.35 9.53
C LYS A 280 -23.89 -17.88 9.23
N PHE A 281 -24.94 -17.17 8.84
CA PHE A 281 -24.95 -15.72 8.86
C PHE A 281 -25.09 -15.30 10.32
N ASP A 282 -23.98 -15.34 11.05
CA ASP A 282 -23.90 -14.60 12.31
C ASP A 282 -23.74 -13.13 11.95
N PHE A 283 -24.81 -12.36 12.14
CA PHE A 283 -24.94 -10.93 11.80
C PHE A 283 -24.05 -10.02 12.68
N ASN A 284 -22.97 -10.56 13.25
CA ASN A 284 -22.09 -9.89 14.19
C ASN A 284 -20.59 -10.11 13.89
N ASP A 285 -20.27 -10.56 12.68
CA ASP A 285 -18.87 -10.70 12.23
C ASP A 285 -18.28 -9.33 11.86
N ASN A 286 -17.96 -8.55 12.89
CA ASN A 286 -17.05 -7.39 12.84
C ASN A 286 -15.60 -7.83 12.54
N LYS A 287 -15.39 -8.69 11.54
CA LYS A 287 -14.07 -8.90 10.95
C LYS A 287 -13.75 -7.65 10.12
N LYS A 288 -13.39 -6.57 10.82
CA LYS A 288 -12.89 -5.34 10.22
C LYS A 288 -11.73 -5.73 9.33
N ASN A 289 -11.94 -5.65 8.02
CA ASN A 289 -10.86 -5.80 7.08
C ASN A 289 -9.87 -4.65 7.37
N ARG A 290 -8.74 -4.97 8.03
CA ARG A 290 -7.74 -4.00 8.49
C ARG A 290 -7.33 -3.06 7.36
N ASN A 291 -7.14 -3.62 6.17
CA ASN A 291 -6.76 -2.85 4.99
C ASN A 291 -7.89 -1.92 4.55
N SER A 292 -9.16 -2.32 4.72
CA SER A 292 -10.30 -1.43 4.46
C SER A 292 -10.31 -0.22 5.40
N LEU A 293 -9.96 -0.42 6.67
CA LEU A 293 -9.88 0.68 7.63
C LEU A 293 -8.71 1.61 7.33
N LEU A 294 -7.54 1.04 7.00
CA LEU A 294 -6.37 1.82 6.57
C LEU A 294 -6.68 2.63 5.30
N VAL A 295 -7.28 1.99 4.28
CA VAL A 295 -7.69 2.66 3.04
C VAL A 295 -8.65 3.81 3.36
N GLN A 296 -9.62 3.60 4.25
CA GLN A 296 -10.55 4.66 4.66
C GLN A 296 -9.82 5.83 5.33
N TYR A 297 -8.91 5.56 6.27
CA TYR A 297 -8.12 6.62 6.92
C TYR A 297 -7.26 7.40 5.93
N LEU A 298 -6.63 6.72 4.98
CA LEU A 298 -5.81 7.38 3.96
C LEU A 298 -6.65 8.19 2.98
N LEU A 299 -7.79 7.67 2.54
CA LEU A 299 -8.70 8.40 1.65
C LEU A 299 -9.30 9.64 2.31
N CYS A 300 -9.51 9.61 3.64
CA CYS A 300 -10.00 10.73 4.44
C CYS A 300 -8.86 11.58 5.05
N SER A 301 -7.60 11.34 4.68
CA SER A 301 -6.48 12.12 5.20
C SER A 301 -6.55 13.56 4.69
N ASP A 302 -6.54 14.53 5.60
CA ASP A 302 -6.56 15.96 5.27
C ASP A 302 -5.36 16.34 4.42
N SER A 303 -4.17 15.81 4.71
CA SER A 303 -2.95 16.13 3.96
C SER A 303 -3.08 15.75 2.49
N LEU A 304 -3.62 14.56 2.23
CA LEU A 304 -3.80 14.05 0.87
C LEU A 304 -4.95 14.78 0.17
N THR A 305 -6.02 15.11 0.89
CA THR A 305 -7.17 15.83 0.36
C THR A 305 -6.80 17.26 -0.04
N CYS A 306 -6.10 18.00 0.82
CA CYS A 306 -5.62 19.35 0.52
C CYS A 306 -4.62 19.34 -0.63
N PHE A 307 -3.68 18.40 -0.64
CA PHE A 307 -2.73 18.28 -1.76
C PHE A 307 -3.44 18.00 -3.09
N SER A 308 -4.42 17.09 -3.10
CA SER A 308 -5.21 16.78 -4.29
C SER A 308 -6.03 17.98 -4.76
N ALA A 309 -6.61 18.75 -3.83
CA ALA A 309 -7.35 19.96 -4.15
C ALA A 309 -6.45 21.03 -4.79
N ASN A 310 -5.25 21.26 -4.24
CA ASN A 310 -4.27 22.19 -4.79
C ASN A 310 -3.83 21.79 -6.21
N LEU A 311 -3.60 20.48 -6.43
CA LEU A 311 -3.30 19.98 -7.77
C LEU A 311 -4.47 20.23 -8.72
N TYR A 312 -5.69 19.84 -8.33
CA TYR A 312 -6.87 20.06 -9.14
C TYR A 312 -7.06 21.54 -9.51
N GLU A 313 -6.88 22.45 -8.56
CA GLU A 313 -6.95 23.90 -8.79
C GLU A 313 -5.86 24.36 -9.78
N ALA A 314 -4.63 23.90 -9.60
CA ALA A 314 -3.53 24.24 -10.51
C ALA A 314 -3.83 23.81 -11.96
N PHE A 315 -4.34 22.58 -12.16
CA PHE A 315 -4.69 22.09 -13.48
C PHE A 315 -5.97 22.72 -14.05
N CYS A 316 -6.91 23.18 -13.21
CA CYS A 316 -8.05 23.98 -13.67
C CYS A 316 -7.61 25.38 -14.15
N ASN A 317 -6.64 25.99 -13.47
CA ASN A 317 -6.29 27.41 -13.68
C ASN A 317 -5.15 27.65 -14.70
N GLU A 318 -4.60 26.61 -15.32
CA GLU A 318 -3.53 26.73 -16.35
C GLU A 318 -3.84 27.73 -17.48
N HIS A 319 -5.13 28.09 -17.70
CA HIS A 319 -5.54 29.04 -18.72
C HIS A 319 -5.58 30.52 -18.31
N GLU A 320 -5.71 30.85 -17.01
CA GLU A 320 -5.78 32.27 -16.61
C GLU A 320 -4.43 32.99 -16.77
N ILE A 321 -3.33 32.24 -16.74
CA ILE A 321 -1.97 32.79 -16.84
C ILE A 321 -1.55 33.04 -18.31
N SER A 322 -2.11 32.28 -19.27
CA SER A 322 -1.75 32.40 -20.70
C SER A 322 -2.51 33.52 -21.44
N ASN A 323 -3.68 33.92 -20.95
CA ASN A 323 -4.48 35.02 -21.53
C ASN A 323 -4.18 36.40 -20.92
N GLY A 324 -3.16 36.50 -20.06
CA GLY A 324 -2.74 37.72 -19.38
C GLY A 324 -1.49 38.41 -19.95
N GLN A 325 -1.07 38.07 -21.18
CA GLN A 325 0.02 38.76 -21.90
C GLN A 325 -0.48 39.44 -23.17
#